data_AF-A0A7Z9Y404-F1
#
_entry.id   AF-A0A7Z9Y404-F1
#
_cell.length_a   1.000
_cell.length_b   1.000
_cell.length_c   1.000
_cell.angle_alpha   90.00
_cell.angle_beta   90.00
_cell.angle_gamma   90.00
#
_symmetry.space_group_name_H-M   'P 1'
#
loop_
_entity.id
_entity.type
_entity.pdbx_description
1 polymer ?
#
loop_
_entity_poly.entity_id
_entity_poly.type
_entity_poly.pdbx_seq_one_letter_code
_entity_poly.pdbx_strand_id
1 'polypeptide(L)' 'MLQRNCRKAIDAGLQFRPLPETIADTLAWLQSRPADYEWRGDLIPEREAELLQAWQKAA' A
#
# COMPACT_ATOMS: atom_id res chain seq x y z
N MET A 1 -13.29 -13.09 3.65
CA MET A 1 -12.21 -12.82 2.66
C MET A 1 -12.86 -12.67 1.28
N LEU A 2 -12.66 -11.54 0.60
CA LEU A 2 -13.12 -11.35 -0.77
C LEU A 2 -12.12 -12.03 -1.72
N GLN A 3 -12.45 -13.23 -2.22
CA GLN A 3 -11.69 -13.84 -3.32
C GLN A 3 -12.08 -13.17 -4.64
N ARG A 4 -11.10 -12.64 -5.37
CA ARG A 4 -11.26 -12.19 -6.75
C ARG A 4 -10.70 -13.24 -7.71
N ASN A 5 -11.48 -13.60 -8.72
CA ASN A 5 -11.05 -14.52 -9.76
C ASN A 5 -10.48 -13.72 -10.94
N CYS A 6 -9.21 -13.99 -11.29
CA CYS A 6 -8.51 -13.40 -12.44
C CYS A 6 -8.13 -14.43 -13.52
N ARG A 7 -8.78 -15.61 -13.54
CA ARG A 7 -8.49 -16.73 -14.44
C ARG A 7 -8.41 -16.31 -15.92
N LYS A 8 -9.35 -15.50 -16.39
CA LYS A 8 -9.37 -14.98 -17.77
C LYS A 8 -8.05 -14.30 -18.19
N ALA A 9 -7.42 -13.55 -17.29
CA ALA A 9 -6.16 -12.86 -17.59
C ALA A 9 -4.99 -13.84 -17.61
N ILE A 10 -4.98 -14.80 -16.70
CA ILE A 10 -3.97 -15.87 -16.66
C ILE A 10 -4.03 -16.70 -17.94
N ASP A 11 -5.24 -17.09 -18.36
CA ASP A 11 -5.45 -17.86 -19.59
C ASP A 11 -5.05 -17.06 -20.85
N ALA A 12 -5.15 -15.72 -20.79
CA ALA A 12 -4.63 -14.80 -21.82
C ALA A 12 -3.12 -14.55 -21.74
N GLY A 13 -2.40 -15.21 -20.82
CA GLY A 13 -0.94 -15.15 -20.71
C GLY A 13 -0.39 -14.17 -19.67
N LEU A 14 -1.22 -13.63 -18.76
CA LEU A 14 -0.74 -12.79 -17.67
C LEU A 14 0.28 -13.57 -16.80
N GLN A 15 1.44 -12.97 -16.59
CA GLN A 15 2.45 -13.44 -15.65
C GLN A 15 2.55 -12.48 -14.46
N PHE A 16 2.86 -13.03 -13.29
CA PHE A 16 3.08 -12.25 -12.09
C PHE A 16 4.58 -12.08 -11.87
N ARG A 17 5.00 -10.84 -11.65
CA ARG A 17 6.35 -10.57 -11.18
C ARG A 17 6.51 -11.00 -9.71
N PRO A 18 7.72 -11.39 -9.27
CA PRO A 18 7.99 -11.63 -7.86
C PRO A 18 7.63 -10.40 -7.01
N LEU A 19 6.98 -10.64 -5.86
CA LEU A 19 6.60 -9.58 -4.93
C LEU A 19 7.79 -8.72 -4.48
N PRO A 20 8.98 -9.28 -4.17
CA PRO A 20 10.13 -8.47 -3.76
C PRO A 20 10.53 -7.41 -4.79
N GLU A 21 10.43 -7.73 -6.09
CA GLU A 21 10.77 -6.77 -7.14
C GLU A 21 9.75 -5.64 -7.22
N THR A 22 8.46 -5.95 -7.07
CA THR A 22 7.41 -4.92 -6.99
C THR A 22 7.68 -3.95 -5.85
N ILE A 23 8.06 -4.48 -4.68
CA ILE A 23 8.37 -3.67 -3.49
C ILE A 23 9.58 -2.76 -3.77
N ALA A 24 10.66 -3.31 -4.31
CA ALA A 24 11.88 -2.57 -4.60
C ALA A 24 11.63 -1.43 -5.61
N ASP A 25 10.94 -1.72 -6.71
CA ASP A 25 10.62 -0.71 -7.73
C ASP A 25 9.69 0.38 -7.19
N THR A 26 8.70 -0.02 -6.39
CA THR A 26 7.80 0.94 -5.75
C THR A 26 8.57 1.86 -4.82
N LEU A 27 9.50 1.32 -4.01
CA LEU A 27 10.33 2.13 -3.12
C LEU A 27 11.24 3.09 -3.90
N ALA A 28 11.89 2.61 -4.97
CA ALA A 28 12.74 3.44 -5.81
C ALA A 28 11.95 4.61 -6.43
N TRP A 29 10.73 4.34 -6.90
CA TRP A 29 9.82 5.38 -7.40
C TRP A 29 9.37 6.35 -6.30
N LEU A 30 9.10 5.86 -5.08
CA LEU A 30 8.75 6.73 -3.96
C LEU A 30 9.90 7.68 -3.59
N GLN A 31 11.14 7.20 -3.67
CA GLN A 31 12.34 7.98 -3.39
C GLN A 31 12.64 9.04 -4.46
N SER A 32 12.08 8.92 -5.66
CA SER A 32 12.27 9.92 -6.72
C SER A 32 11.42 11.18 -6.53
N ARG A 33 10.64 11.27 -5.45
CA ARG A 33 9.75 12.41 -5.20
C ARG A 33 10.52 13.60 -4.62
N PRO A 34 10.03 14.83 -4.85
CA PRO A 34 10.57 16.03 -4.19
C PRO A 34 10.54 15.90 -2.66
N ALA A 35 11.50 16.53 -1.99
CA ALA A 35 11.59 16.52 -0.52
C ALA A 35 10.41 17.25 0.17
N ASP A 36 9.78 18.18 -0.54
CA ASP A 36 8.59 18.92 -0.14
C ASP A 36 7.28 18.25 -0.61
N TYR A 37 7.34 16.98 -1.03
CA TYR A 37 6.16 16.24 -1.43
C TYR A 37 5.22 16.02 -0.23
N GLU A 38 4.07 16.68 -0.24
CA GLU A 38 3.00 16.44 0.72
C GLU A 38 2.17 15.22 0.32
N TRP A 39 2.05 14.27 1.24
CA TRP A 39 1.21 13.10 1.05
C TRP A 39 -0.26 13.48 1.16
N ARG A 40 -1.02 13.24 0.09
CA ARG A 40 -2.48 13.34 0.11
C ARG A 40 -3.07 12.08 0.72
N GLY A 41 -3.18 12.08 2.04
CA GLY A 41 -3.97 11.11 2.80
C GLY A 41 -4.84 11.85 3.81
N ASP A 42 -6.07 11.38 4.00
CA ASP A 42 -7.01 11.98 4.98
C ASP A 42 -6.60 11.69 6.44
N LEU A 43 -5.59 10.84 6.66
CA LEU A 43 -5.09 10.48 7.97
C LEU A 43 -3.64 10.94 8.14
N ILE A 44 -3.47 12.04 8.85
CA ILE A 44 -2.16 12.52 9.29
C ILE A 44 -1.62 11.65 10.44
N PRO A 45 -0.28 11.53 10.61
CA PRO A 45 0.33 10.65 11.61
C PRO A 45 -0.18 10.87 13.04
N GLU A 46 -0.46 12.12 13.41
CA GLU A 46 -0.98 12.48 14.74
C GLU A 46 -2.36 11.86 14.96
N ARG A 47 -3.22 11.94 13.95
CA ARG A 47 -4.58 11.39 14.00
C ARG A 47 -4.56 9.86 14.02
N GLU A 48 -3.63 9.23 13.29
CA GLU A 48 -3.42 7.78 13.37
C GLU A 48 -3.03 7.36 14.79
N ALA A 49 -2.07 8.05 15.41
CA ALA A 49 -1.61 7.75 16.76
C ALA A 49 -2.74 7.90 17.80
N GLU A 50 -3.55 8.96 17.72
CA GLU A 50 -4.74 9.14 18.56
C GLU A 50 -5.71 7.95 18.46
N LEU A 51 -6.03 7.52 17.23
CA LEU A 51 -6.96 6.43 16.97
C LEU A 51 -6.42 5.09 17.49
N LEU A 52 -5.13 4.82 17.30
CA LEU A 52 -4.49 3.60 17.82
C LEU A 52 -4.51 3.55 19.35
N GLN A 53 -4.25 4.67 20.03
CA GLN A 53 -4.35 4.74 21.49
C GLN A 53 -5.79 4.53 21.98
N ALA A 54 -6.77 5.14 21.31
CA ALA A 54 -8.18 4.97 21.65
C ALA A 54 -8.63 3.51 21.46
N TRP A 55 -8.21 2.87 20.37
CA TRP A 55 -8.50 1.46 20.10
C TRP A 55 -7.88 0.53 21.14
N GLN A 56 -6.60 0.74 21.51
CA GLN A 56 -5.92 -0.05 22.54
C GLN A 56 -6.57 0.06 23.93
N LYS A 57 -7.19 1.21 24.26
CA LYS A 57 -7.94 1.38 25.51
C LYS A 57 -9.33 0.75 25.48
N ALA A 58 -9.88 0.54 24.29
CA ALA A 58 -11.20 -0.04 24.08
C ALA A 58 -11.17 -1.56 23.88
N ALA A 59 -9.99 -2.12 23.60
CA ALA A 59 -9.71 -3.55 23.52
C ALA A 59 -9.40 -4.15 24.91
#